data_AF-A0A9P6P2C1-F1
#
_entry.id   AF-A0A9P6P2C1-F1
#
_cell.length_a   1.000
_cell.length_b   1.000
_cell.length_c   1.000
_cell.angle_alpha   90.00
_cell.angle_beta   90.00
_cell.angle_gamma   90.00
#
_symmetry.space_group_name_H-M   'P 1'
#
loop_
_entity.id
_entity.type
_entity.pdbx_description
1 polymer ?
#
loop_
_entity_poly.entity_id
_entity_poly.type
_entity_poly.pdbx_seq_one_letter_code
_entity_poly.pdbx_strand_id
1 'polypeptide(L)'
;MNRTQLPVLEQLRANGLIDDLETFDYFKYPRFWDVAVNRGEYAWKTGIIREAQLRYGGVLVWLDAGNMVTPEFLRHIPSIVRENGFWSPRSSYRMGRWTHKGMYNYFGANPKDYAAKTNCNGAAIGFDADNQSVVENMIMPWYECGLQKQCIAPPGSSRRNHRQDQAVLTYLAYLNGYSCKKAPRQFHKLQTHRDVACRSSLLALDLEGRLKHPSVIG
;
A
#
# COMPACT_ATOMS: atom_id res chain seq x y z
N MET A 1 -1.57 -20.88 -19.85
CA MET A 1 -2.13 -21.26 -18.53
C MET A 1 -2.48 -20.00 -17.78
N ASN A 2 -3.78 -19.74 -17.61
CA ASN A 2 -4.28 -18.64 -16.78
C ASN A 2 -4.01 -19.03 -15.31
N ARG A 3 -2.80 -18.79 -14.82
CA ARG A 3 -2.39 -19.20 -13.47
C ARG A 3 -3.04 -18.25 -12.46
N THR A 4 -4.24 -18.61 -12.00
CA THR A 4 -4.84 -17.95 -10.85
C THR A 4 -3.94 -18.16 -9.63
N GLN A 5 -3.74 -17.13 -8.82
CA GLN A 5 -2.97 -17.23 -7.57
C GLN A 5 -3.75 -17.94 -6.46
N LEU A 6 -5.06 -18.11 -6.66
CA LEU A 6 -5.99 -18.66 -5.66
C LEU A 6 -5.56 -20.02 -5.11
N PRO A 7 -5.13 -21.02 -5.91
CA PRO A 7 -4.71 -22.31 -5.36
C PRO A 7 -3.52 -22.18 -4.39
N VAL A 8 -2.59 -21.28 -4.66
CA VAL A 8 -1.45 -21.01 -3.76
C VAL A 8 -1.93 -20.35 -2.47
N LEU A 9 -2.79 -19.34 -2.56
CA LEU A 9 -3.33 -18.65 -1.38
C LEU A 9 -4.18 -19.58 -0.51
N GLU A 10 -4.98 -20.45 -1.13
CA GLU A 10 -5.78 -21.47 -0.46
C GLU A 10 -4.91 -22.48 0.29
N GLN A 11 -3.82 -22.93 -0.34
CA GLN A 11 -2.85 -23.82 0.30
C GLN A 11 -2.20 -23.14 1.52
N LEU A 12 -1.82 -21.86 1.41
CA LEU A 12 -1.25 -21.12 2.54
C LEU A 12 -2.25 -20.99 3.70
N ARG A 13 -3.52 -20.69 3.41
CA ARG A 13 -4.61 -20.65 4.41
C ARG A 13 -4.83 -22.01 5.06
N ALA A 14 -4.93 -23.09 4.28
CA ALA A 14 -5.16 -24.45 4.79
C ALA A 14 -4.05 -24.95 5.72
N ASN A 15 -2.88 -24.31 5.72
CA ASN A 15 -1.74 -24.62 6.58
C ASN A 15 -1.52 -23.57 7.68
N GLY A 16 -2.48 -22.67 7.92
CA GLY A 16 -2.42 -21.67 8.99
C GLY A 16 -1.37 -20.57 8.79
N LEU A 17 -0.96 -20.31 7.54
CA LEU A 17 -0.02 -19.21 7.21
C LEU A 17 -0.74 -17.91 6.83
N ILE A 18 -2.06 -17.98 6.64
CA ILE A 18 -2.96 -16.86 6.39
C ILE A 18 -4.16 -17.07 7.30
N ASP A 19 -4.49 -16.06 8.11
CA ASP A 19 -5.68 -16.09 8.97
C ASP A 19 -6.96 -15.99 8.12
N ASP A 20 -7.03 -14.99 7.24
CA ASP A 20 -8.18 -14.72 6.37
C ASP A 20 -7.77 -14.54 4.90
N LEU A 21 -8.55 -15.17 4.00
CA LEU A 21 -8.44 -14.97 2.55
C LEU A 21 -9.75 -14.41 2.01
N GLU A 22 -9.69 -13.18 1.50
CA GLU A 22 -10.87 -12.46 1.00
C GLU A 22 -10.73 -12.10 -0.47
N THR A 23 -11.84 -12.23 -1.21
CA THR A 23 -11.94 -11.76 -2.59
C THR A 23 -12.48 -10.33 -2.61
N PHE A 24 -11.79 -9.44 -3.33
CA PHE A 24 -12.24 -8.07 -3.51
C PHE A 24 -13.34 -7.96 -4.59
N ASP A 25 -14.49 -7.41 -4.22
CA ASP A 25 -15.62 -7.24 -5.12
C ASP A 25 -15.52 -5.92 -5.91
N TYR A 26 -14.91 -6.00 -7.09
CA TYR A 26 -14.74 -4.85 -7.99
C TYR A 26 -16.07 -4.22 -8.44
N PHE A 27 -17.20 -4.95 -8.41
CA PHE A 27 -18.49 -4.43 -8.88
C PHE A 27 -19.10 -3.39 -7.92
N LYS A 28 -18.66 -3.36 -6.66
CA LYS A 28 -19.06 -2.33 -5.69
C LYS A 28 -18.41 -0.96 -5.94
N TYR A 29 -17.41 -0.92 -6.82
CA TYR A 29 -16.54 0.23 -6.98
C TYR A 29 -16.52 0.77 -8.42
N PRO A 30 -16.00 1.99 -8.65
CA PRO A 30 -15.92 2.55 -9.99
C PRO A 30 -15.21 1.62 -10.96
N ARG A 31 -15.75 1.49 -12.19
CA ARG A 31 -15.21 0.55 -13.20
C ARG A 31 -13.72 0.71 -13.50
N PHE A 32 -13.14 1.88 -13.29
CA PHE A 32 -11.71 2.10 -13.52
C PHE A 32 -10.80 1.45 -12.45
N TRP A 33 -11.36 0.87 -11.39
CA TRP A 33 -10.64 0.09 -10.38
C TRP A 33 -10.32 -1.33 -10.85
N ASP A 34 -10.90 -1.77 -11.96
CA ASP A 34 -10.59 -3.08 -12.56
C ASP A 34 -9.08 -3.21 -12.80
N VAL A 35 -8.45 -4.19 -12.15
CA VAL A 35 -7.01 -4.43 -12.26
C VAL A 35 -6.57 -4.83 -13.66
N ALA A 36 -7.47 -5.33 -14.51
CA ALA A 36 -7.19 -5.56 -15.92
C ALA A 36 -7.05 -4.26 -16.72
N VAL A 37 -7.63 -3.16 -16.22
CA VAL A 37 -7.61 -1.84 -16.86
C VAL A 37 -6.62 -0.94 -16.14
N ASN A 38 -5.46 -0.66 -16.74
CA ASN A 38 -4.41 0.19 -16.17
C ASN A 38 -3.94 -0.22 -14.75
N ARG A 39 -4.15 -1.48 -14.32
CA ARG A 39 -3.90 -1.94 -12.93
C ARG A 39 -4.87 -1.34 -11.90
N GLY A 40 -6.06 -0.94 -12.35
CA GLY A 40 -7.08 -0.30 -11.52
C GLY A 40 -6.69 1.08 -11.01
N GLU A 41 -5.66 1.68 -11.63
CA GLU A 41 -4.97 2.89 -11.14
C GLU A 41 -4.55 2.76 -9.65
N TYR A 42 -4.42 1.53 -9.13
CA TYR A 42 -4.18 1.24 -7.71
C TYR A 42 -5.24 1.78 -6.72
N ALA A 43 -6.37 2.30 -7.22
CA ALA A 43 -7.40 2.92 -6.40
C ALA A 43 -8.12 1.91 -5.49
N TRP A 44 -8.18 0.64 -5.91
CA TRP A 44 -8.73 -0.47 -5.12
C TRP A 44 -8.09 -0.63 -3.74
N LYS A 45 -6.83 -0.24 -3.56
CA LYS A 45 -6.17 -0.26 -2.24
C LYS A 45 -6.91 0.60 -1.21
N THR A 46 -7.42 1.75 -1.64
CA THR A 46 -8.11 2.70 -0.74
C THR A 46 -9.44 2.12 -0.26
N GLY A 47 -10.14 1.41 -1.15
CA GLY A 47 -11.37 0.68 -0.80
C GLY A 47 -11.12 -0.47 0.15
N ILE A 48 -10.11 -1.31 -0.12
CA ILE A 48 -9.77 -2.44 0.78
C ILE A 48 -9.43 -1.92 2.18
N ILE A 49 -8.63 -0.85 2.30
CA ILE A 49 -8.32 -0.25 3.61
C ILE A 49 -9.58 0.30 4.30
N ARG A 50 -10.49 0.91 3.55
CA ARG A 50 -11.76 1.39 4.13
C ARG A 50 -12.66 0.24 4.58
N GLU A 51 -12.78 -0.83 3.80
CA GLU A 51 -13.55 -2.01 4.20
C GLU A 51 -12.96 -2.69 5.44
N ALA A 52 -11.63 -2.86 5.47
CA ALA A 52 -10.93 -3.41 6.62
C ALA A 52 -11.08 -2.53 7.87
N GLN A 53 -11.01 -1.20 7.72
CA GLN A 53 -11.25 -0.26 8.82
C GLN A 53 -12.65 -0.39 9.39
N LEU A 54 -13.68 -0.44 8.55
CA LEU A 54 -15.06 -0.56 9.01
C LEU A 54 -15.33 -1.92 9.67
N ARG A 55 -14.68 -2.99 9.20
CA ARG A 55 -14.90 -4.35 9.70
C ARG A 55 -14.12 -4.64 10.98
N TYR A 56 -12.87 -4.22 11.05
CA TYR A 56 -11.93 -4.67 12.09
C TYR A 56 -11.44 -3.56 13.02
N GLY A 57 -11.37 -2.31 12.56
CA GLY A 57 -10.71 -1.24 13.32
C GLY A 57 -9.25 -1.57 13.63
N GLY A 58 -8.77 -1.15 14.80
CA GLY A 58 -7.49 -1.57 15.36
C GLY A 58 -6.25 -0.96 14.68
N VAL A 59 -5.17 -1.73 14.65
CA VAL A 59 -3.98 -1.39 13.86
C VAL A 59 -4.12 -2.03 12.49
N LEU A 60 -4.20 -1.22 11.43
CA LEU A 60 -4.19 -1.71 10.06
C LEU A 60 -2.82 -1.47 9.42
N VAL A 61 -2.22 -2.54 8.88
CA VAL A 61 -0.97 -2.46 8.13
C VAL A 61 -1.14 -3.11 6.76
N TRP A 62 -0.99 -2.30 5.71
CA TRP A 62 -0.92 -2.76 4.33
C TRP A 62 0.51 -3.08 3.92
N LEU A 63 0.70 -4.24 3.29
CA LEU A 63 1.94 -4.62 2.63
C LEU A 63 1.63 -5.17 1.24
N ASP A 64 2.25 -4.60 0.19
CA ASP A 64 2.18 -5.22 -1.14
C ASP A 64 2.79 -6.63 -1.10
N ALA A 65 2.30 -7.53 -1.95
CA ALA A 65 2.76 -8.93 -2.02
C ALA A 65 4.26 -9.09 -2.33
N GLY A 66 4.92 -8.03 -2.84
CA GLY A 66 6.36 -7.99 -3.06
C GLY A 66 7.18 -7.57 -1.83
N ASN A 67 6.56 -7.32 -0.68
CA ASN A 67 7.28 -6.94 0.54
C ASN A 67 7.73 -8.17 1.33
N MET A 68 8.85 -8.03 2.04
CA MET A 68 9.33 -9.04 2.99
C MET A 68 9.55 -8.40 4.35
N VAL A 69 8.97 -9.01 5.37
CA VAL A 69 9.03 -8.57 6.76
C VAL A 69 9.89 -9.52 7.60
N THR A 70 10.34 -9.02 8.74
CA THR A 70 11.04 -9.81 9.77
C THR A 70 10.11 -10.04 10.97
N PRO A 71 10.39 -11.05 11.81
CA PRO A 71 9.69 -11.19 13.09
C PRO A 71 9.79 -9.93 13.95
N GLU A 72 10.93 -9.24 13.93
CA GLU A 72 11.12 -7.98 14.66
C GLU A 72 10.20 -6.88 14.12
N PHE A 73 10.02 -6.78 12.79
CA PHE A 73 9.06 -5.85 12.20
C PHE A 73 7.65 -6.13 12.72
N LEU A 74 7.20 -7.39 12.66
CA LEU A 74 5.85 -7.77 13.07
C LEU A 74 5.59 -7.49 14.56
N ARG A 75 6.59 -7.67 15.44
CA ARG A 75 6.47 -7.37 16.87
C ARG A 75 6.33 -5.88 17.18
N HIS A 76 6.95 -4.99 16.39
CA HIS A 76 7.03 -3.57 16.72
C HIS A 76 6.11 -2.68 15.89
N ILE A 77 5.68 -3.12 14.69
CA ILE A 77 4.83 -2.28 13.85
C ILE A 77 3.52 -1.86 14.52
N PRO A 78 2.86 -2.67 15.39
CA PRO A 78 1.64 -2.21 16.05
C PRO A 78 1.85 -1.04 17.00
N SER A 79 2.92 -1.04 17.80
CA SER A 79 3.21 0.08 18.70
C SER A 79 3.60 1.33 17.92
N ILE A 80 4.41 1.18 16.86
CA ILE A 80 4.77 2.31 15.98
C ILE A 80 3.51 2.96 15.40
N VAL A 81 2.54 2.17 14.94
CA VAL A 81 1.30 2.72 14.37
C VAL A 81 0.44 3.39 15.45
N ARG A 82 0.24 2.77 16.62
CA ARG A 82 -0.55 3.35 17.72
C ARG A 82 0.06 4.65 18.25
N GLU A 83 1.38 4.71 18.41
CA GLU A 83 2.08 5.90 18.93
C GLU A 83 2.02 7.09 17.97
N ASN A 84 2.01 6.83 16.65
CA ASN A 84 2.11 7.87 15.63
C ASN A 84 0.79 8.13 14.89
N GLY A 85 -0.22 7.27 15.01
CA GLY A 85 -1.47 7.29 14.25
C GLY A 85 -1.32 6.87 12.78
N PHE A 86 -0.27 7.33 12.09
CA PHE A 86 0.05 6.97 10.71
C PHE A 86 1.51 6.55 10.56
N TRP A 87 1.74 5.53 9.73
CA TRP A 87 3.08 5.07 9.40
C TRP A 87 3.23 4.81 7.91
N SER A 88 4.35 5.27 7.35
CA SER A 88 4.86 4.80 6.06
C SER A 88 6.35 5.13 5.97
N PRO A 89 7.20 4.22 5.47
CA PRO A 89 8.57 4.58 5.12
C PRO A 89 8.60 5.53 3.91
N ARG A 90 9.75 6.15 3.66
CA ARG A 90 9.96 6.94 2.44
C ARG A 90 10.10 6.05 1.22
N SER A 91 9.62 6.50 0.06
CA SER A 91 9.97 5.95 -1.25
C SER A 91 11.01 6.83 -1.96
N SER A 92 11.38 6.43 -3.18
CA SER A 92 12.32 7.18 -4.01
C SER A 92 11.75 8.54 -4.47
N TYR A 93 12.66 9.51 -4.64
CA TYR A 93 12.38 10.86 -5.11
C TYR A 93 11.36 11.64 -4.25
N ARG A 94 10.94 12.81 -4.74
CA ARG A 94 10.05 13.76 -4.04
C ARG A 94 8.70 13.90 -4.75
N MET A 95 7.73 14.50 -4.09
CA MET A 95 6.39 14.70 -4.64
C MET A 95 6.42 15.51 -5.94
N GLY A 96 7.33 16.48 -6.08
CA GLY A 96 7.47 17.28 -7.31
C GLY A 96 7.76 16.46 -8.57
N ARG A 97 8.26 15.22 -8.44
CA ARG A 97 8.47 14.29 -9.57
C ARG A 97 7.30 13.34 -9.80
N TRP A 98 6.57 12.99 -8.74
CA TRP A 98 5.65 11.85 -8.73
C TRP A 98 4.20 12.20 -8.39
N THR A 99 3.87 13.49 -8.38
CA THR A 99 2.51 13.97 -8.14
C THR A 99 2.10 14.89 -9.28
N HIS A 100 1.09 14.47 -10.05
CA HIS A 100 0.58 15.25 -11.15
C HIS A 100 -0.21 16.46 -10.65
N LYS A 101 -0.08 17.60 -11.34
CA LYS A 101 -0.77 18.86 -10.97
C LYS A 101 -2.29 18.72 -10.83
N GLY A 102 -2.91 17.84 -11.61
CA GLY A 102 -4.35 17.60 -11.56
C GLY A 102 -4.85 17.11 -10.20
N MET A 103 -4.02 16.36 -9.45
CA MET A 103 -4.35 15.93 -8.10
C MET A 103 -4.39 17.12 -7.14
N TYR A 104 -3.39 18.02 -7.21
CA TYR A 104 -3.39 19.24 -6.40
C TYR A 104 -4.56 20.16 -6.76
N ASN A 105 -4.92 20.28 -8.04
CA ASN A 105 -6.09 21.04 -8.47
C ASN A 105 -7.38 20.48 -7.85
N TYR A 106 -7.52 19.15 -7.77
CA TYR A 106 -8.66 18.51 -7.12
C TYR A 106 -8.77 18.92 -5.64
N PHE A 107 -7.64 18.95 -4.93
CA PHE A 107 -7.59 19.35 -3.52
C PHE A 107 -7.51 20.87 -3.29
N GLY A 108 -7.52 21.70 -4.35
CA GLY A 108 -7.34 23.15 -4.21
C GLY A 108 -5.96 23.56 -3.64
N ALA A 109 -4.94 22.70 -3.78
CA ALA A 109 -3.62 22.89 -3.19
C ALA A 109 -2.60 23.44 -4.19
N ASN A 110 -1.57 24.13 -3.70
CA ASN A 110 -0.47 24.60 -4.52
C ASN A 110 0.66 23.55 -4.57
N PRO A 111 1.02 22.99 -5.75
CA PRO A 111 2.08 21.98 -5.88
C PRO A 111 3.44 22.43 -5.32
N LYS A 112 3.73 23.73 -5.30
CA LYS A 112 5.02 24.27 -4.85
C LYS A 112 5.28 23.99 -3.36
N ASP A 113 4.23 23.99 -2.54
CA ASP A 113 4.33 23.79 -1.09
C ASP A 113 4.77 22.35 -0.74
N TYR A 114 4.52 21.42 -1.66
CA TYR A 114 4.76 19.99 -1.50
C TYR A 114 5.94 19.47 -2.31
N ALA A 115 6.42 20.22 -3.30
CA ALA A 115 7.42 19.75 -4.28
C ALA A 115 8.69 19.16 -3.64
N ALA A 116 9.16 19.73 -2.52
CA ALA A 116 10.36 19.31 -1.82
C ALA A 116 10.16 18.12 -0.87
N LYS A 117 8.91 17.73 -0.61
CA LYS A 117 8.55 16.68 0.36
C LYS A 117 8.90 15.29 -0.18
N THR A 118 9.39 14.41 0.69
CA THR A 118 9.73 13.03 0.34
C THR A 118 8.45 12.21 0.17
N ASN A 119 8.42 11.31 -0.81
CA ASN A 119 7.24 10.47 -0.97
C ASN A 119 7.12 9.45 0.16
N CYS A 120 5.89 9.20 0.61
CA CYS A 120 5.55 7.99 1.35
C CYS A 120 5.61 6.79 0.41
N ASN A 121 5.62 5.58 0.96
CA ASN A 121 5.70 4.34 0.20
C ASN A 121 4.32 3.66 0.16
N GLY A 122 3.70 3.64 -1.02
CA GLY A 122 2.36 3.05 -1.20
C GLY A 122 2.33 1.52 -1.11
N ALA A 123 3.49 0.88 -0.94
CA ALA A 123 3.61 -0.57 -0.75
C ALA A 123 3.69 -0.97 0.74
N ALA A 124 3.83 -0.03 1.66
CA ALA A 124 3.93 -0.30 3.10
C ALA A 124 3.32 0.84 3.91
N ILE A 125 2.11 0.64 4.43
CA ILE A 125 1.30 1.72 5.03
C ILE A 125 0.69 1.21 6.32
N GLY A 126 0.59 2.06 7.34
CA GLY A 126 -0.01 1.74 8.63
C GLY A 126 -0.93 2.85 9.11
N PHE A 127 -2.07 2.48 9.67
CA PHE A 127 -3.05 3.38 10.24
C PHE A 127 -3.54 2.85 11.59
N ASP A 128 -3.65 3.74 12.58
CA ASP A 128 -4.45 3.50 13.77
C ASP A 128 -5.93 3.74 13.40
N ALA A 129 -6.62 2.66 13.07
CA ALA A 129 -7.98 2.67 12.54
C ALA A 129 -9.06 2.86 13.62
N ASP A 130 -8.68 2.84 14.90
CA ASP A 130 -9.56 3.27 16.01
C ASP A 130 -9.43 4.78 16.30
N ASN A 131 -8.36 5.41 15.80
CA ASN A 131 -8.15 6.84 15.99
C ASN A 131 -9.00 7.63 14.99
N GLN A 132 -10.05 8.27 15.49
CA GLN A 132 -11.00 9.03 14.66
C GLN A 132 -10.32 10.08 13.79
N SER A 133 -9.31 10.78 14.30
CA SER A 133 -8.56 11.78 13.53
C SER A 133 -7.79 11.14 12.36
N VAL A 134 -7.20 9.95 12.56
CA VAL A 134 -6.54 9.21 11.46
C VAL A 134 -7.59 8.76 10.44
N VAL A 135 -8.75 8.28 10.89
CA VAL A 135 -9.82 7.86 9.98
C VAL A 135 -10.32 9.02 9.13
N GLU A 136 -10.67 10.14 9.76
CA GLU A 136 -11.26 11.32 9.10
C GLU A 136 -10.26 12.08 8.22
N ASN A 137 -8.99 12.13 8.60
CA ASN A 137 -8.00 12.95 7.90
C ASN A 137 -7.11 12.16 6.93
N MET A 138 -7.02 10.84 7.09
CA MET A 138 -6.17 9.99 6.25
C MET A 138 -6.96 8.93 5.49
N ILE A 139 -7.65 8.01 6.19
CA ILE A 139 -8.31 6.86 5.53
C ILE A 139 -9.46 7.31 4.63
N MET A 140 -10.37 8.12 5.17
CA MET A 140 -11.58 8.52 4.46
C MET A 140 -11.29 9.43 3.26
N PRO A 141 -10.45 10.47 3.35
CA PRO A 141 -10.13 11.31 2.19
C PRO A 141 -9.33 10.55 1.11
N TRP A 142 -8.51 9.57 1.51
CA TRP A 142 -7.79 8.71 0.56
C TRP A 142 -8.76 7.80 -0.20
N TYR A 143 -9.74 7.22 0.51
CA TYR A 143 -10.83 6.46 -0.08
C TYR A 143 -11.69 7.30 -1.03
N GLU A 144 -12.15 8.46 -0.60
CA GLU A 144 -12.97 9.39 -1.40
C GLU A 144 -12.25 9.84 -2.67
N CYS A 145 -10.96 10.18 -2.57
CA CYS A 145 -10.14 10.46 -3.74
C CYS A 145 -10.03 9.24 -4.66
N GLY A 146 -9.89 8.03 -4.11
CA GLY A 146 -9.88 6.78 -4.86
C GLY A 146 -11.16 6.57 -5.68
N LEU A 147 -12.32 6.99 -5.18
CA LEU A 147 -13.59 6.92 -5.90
C LEU A 147 -13.65 7.88 -7.10
N GLN A 148 -12.83 8.93 -7.09
CA GLN A 148 -12.84 10.00 -8.09
C GLN A 148 -11.63 9.85 -9.02
N LYS A 149 -11.86 9.43 -10.27
CA LYS A 149 -10.77 9.25 -11.25
C LYS A 149 -9.95 10.53 -11.44
N GLN A 150 -10.60 11.70 -11.43
CA GLN A 150 -9.92 12.99 -11.53
C GLN A 150 -8.98 13.30 -10.36
N CYS A 151 -9.13 12.63 -9.21
CA CYS A 151 -8.26 12.78 -8.05
C CYS A 151 -7.11 11.75 -8.06
N ILE A 152 -7.46 10.46 -8.12
CA ILE A 152 -6.49 9.34 -8.00
C ILE A 152 -5.66 9.11 -9.26
N ALA A 153 -6.20 9.47 -10.43
CA ALA A 153 -5.57 9.31 -11.74
C ALA A 153 -6.00 10.46 -12.69
N PRO A 154 -5.67 11.73 -12.35
CA PRO A 154 -6.11 12.91 -13.08
C PRO A 154 -5.79 12.82 -14.57
N PRO A 155 -6.59 13.42 -15.46
CA PRO A 155 -6.30 13.47 -16.90
C PRO A 155 -4.86 13.93 -17.19
N GLY A 156 -4.17 13.21 -18.07
CA GLY A 156 -2.75 13.45 -18.39
C GLY A 156 -1.74 12.84 -17.41
N SER A 157 -2.21 12.21 -16.34
CA SER A 157 -1.34 11.44 -15.44
C SER A 157 -1.07 10.02 -15.96
N SER A 158 0.08 9.48 -15.58
CA SER A 158 0.47 8.09 -15.79
C SER A 158 1.53 7.70 -14.77
N ARG A 159 1.91 6.42 -14.72
CA ARG A 159 3.05 5.95 -13.91
C ARG A 159 4.39 6.62 -14.24
N ARG A 160 4.48 7.40 -15.32
CA ARG A 160 5.67 8.19 -15.69
C ARG A 160 5.79 9.51 -14.92
N ASN A 161 4.69 10.06 -14.42
CA ASN A 161 4.65 11.38 -13.75
C ASN A 161 3.72 11.43 -12.52
N HIS A 162 3.06 10.33 -12.16
CA HIS A 162 2.14 10.24 -11.05
C HIS A 162 2.17 8.84 -10.43
N ARG A 163 2.25 8.75 -9.11
CA ARG A 163 2.19 7.49 -8.36
C ARG A 163 0.82 7.27 -7.72
N GLN A 164 -0.25 7.49 -8.51
CA GLN A 164 -1.65 7.21 -8.18
C GLN A 164 -1.97 7.32 -6.66
N ASP A 165 -2.33 6.19 -6.02
CA ASP A 165 -2.67 6.06 -4.60
C ASP A 165 -1.58 6.60 -3.66
N GLN A 166 -0.30 6.31 -3.94
CA GLN A 166 0.83 6.79 -3.16
C GLN A 166 0.95 8.32 -3.17
N ALA A 167 0.64 8.98 -4.31
CA ALA A 167 0.74 10.43 -4.43
C ALA A 167 -0.29 11.12 -3.53
N VAL A 168 -1.53 10.60 -3.52
CA VAL A 168 -2.61 11.08 -2.66
C VAL A 168 -2.27 10.82 -1.20
N LEU A 169 -1.84 9.60 -0.86
CA LEU A 169 -1.43 9.23 0.49
C LEU A 169 -0.35 10.17 1.03
N THR A 170 0.67 10.47 0.20
CA THR A 170 1.76 11.37 0.58
C THR A 170 1.25 12.78 0.82
N TYR A 171 0.38 13.29 -0.06
CA TYR A 171 -0.20 14.62 0.10
C TYR A 171 -0.99 14.72 1.42
N LEU A 172 -1.90 13.79 1.68
CA LEU A 172 -2.69 13.76 2.92
C LEU A 172 -1.81 13.64 4.16
N ALA A 173 -0.75 12.83 4.09
CA ALA A 173 0.20 12.70 5.19
C ALA A 173 0.81 14.07 5.56
N TYR A 174 1.32 14.81 4.58
CA TYR A 174 1.90 16.13 4.85
C TYR A 174 0.86 17.20 5.22
N LEU A 175 -0.34 17.13 4.64
CA LEU A 175 -1.45 18.01 4.99
C LEU A 175 -1.78 17.90 6.49
N ASN A 176 -1.70 16.69 7.04
CA ASN A 176 -2.03 16.38 8.42
C ASN A 176 -0.80 16.30 9.35
N GLY A 177 0.32 16.91 8.98
CA GLY A 177 1.50 17.04 9.84
C GLY A 177 2.39 15.80 9.94
N TYR A 178 2.08 14.71 9.23
CA TYR A 178 2.93 13.53 9.17
C TYR A 178 4.11 13.72 8.21
N SER A 179 5.09 12.81 8.28
CA SER A 179 6.18 12.77 7.30
C SER A 179 6.76 11.38 7.10
N CYS A 180 7.14 11.07 5.86
CA CYS A 180 7.73 9.79 5.47
C CYS A 180 9.20 10.01 5.11
N LYS A 181 10.09 9.96 6.12
CA LYS A 181 11.53 10.29 5.95
C LYS A 181 12.47 9.10 6.13
N LYS A 182 12.10 8.10 6.92
CA LYS A 182 12.94 6.93 7.19
C LYS A 182 12.83 5.91 6.05
N ALA A 183 13.94 5.35 5.61
CA ALA A 183 13.94 4.31 4.57
C ALA A 183 13.32 3.00 5.08
N PRO A 184 12.74 2.14 4.22
CA PRO A 184 12.11 0.88 4.64
C PRO A 184 13.03 0.02 5.51
N ARG A 185 14.30 -0.15 5.12
CA ARG A 185 15.30 -0.94 5.88
C ARG A 185 15.51 -0.48 7.33
N GLN A 186 15.19 0.76 7.66
CA GLN A 186 15.32 1.32 9.01
C GLN A 186 14.16 0.91 9.92
N PHE A 187 13.09 0.33 9.36
CA PHE A 187 12.00 -0.30 10.11
C PHE A 187 12.23 -1.80 10.15
N HIS A 188 13.10 -2.23 11.07
CA HIS A 188 13.38 -3.65 11.34
C HIS A 188 13.68 -4.48 10.08
N LYS A 189 14.50 -3.93 9.18
CA LYS A 189 14.92 -4.58 7.92
C LYS A 189 13.77 -4.91 6.95
N LEU A 190 12.65 -4.18 6.99
CA LEU A 190 11.62 -4.24 5.96
C LEU A 190 12.23 -4.09 4.56
N GLN A 191 11.87 -5.00 3.67
CA GLN A 191 12.24 -4.97 2.26
C GLN A 191 10.99 -4.79 1.40
N THR A 192 11.09 -3.96 0.37
CA THR A 192 9.99 -3.65 -0.56
C THR A 192 10.39 -4.01 -1.98
N HIS A 193 9.44 -4.41 -2.82
CA HIS A 193 9.67 -4.74 -4.24
C HIS A 193 10.66 -5.90 -4.47
N ARG A 194 10.51 -6.97 -3.69
CA ARG A 194 11.31 -8.21 -3.79
C ARG A 194 10.71 -9.23 -4.76
N ASP A 195 9.59 -8.91 -5.40
CA ASP A 195 8.91 -9.73 -6.39
C ASP A 195 9.80 -10.10 -7.59
N VAL A 196 10.70 -9.20 -8.01
CA VAL A 196 11.62 -9.44 -9.16
C VAL A 196 12.59 -10.60 -8.90
N ALA A 197 12.99 -10.82 -7.65
CA ALA A 197 13.93 -11.88 -7.26
C ALA A 197 13.24 -13.05 -6.55
N CYS A 198 11.90 -13.08 -6.52
CA CYS A 198 11.16 -14.04 -5.71
C CYS A 198 11.49 -15.48 -6.11
N ARG A 199 11.35 -15.82 -7.40
CA ARG A 199 11.60 -17.18 -7.89
C ARG A 199 13.03 -17.66 -7.62
N SER A 200 14.03 -16.84 -7.92
CA SER A 200 15.43 -17.21 -7.67
C SER A 200 15.73 -17.35 -6.18
N SER A 201 15.12 -16.52 -5.33
CA SER A 201 15.26 -16.62 -3.88
C SER A 201 14.61 -17.89 -3.33
N LEU A 202 13.41 -18.26 -3.82
CA LEU A 202 12.73 -19.49 -3.42
C LEU A 202 13.49 -20.73 -3.88
N LEU A 203 14.04 -20.73 -5.11
CA LEU A 203 14.90 -21.81 -5.60
C LEU A 203 16.15 -21.99 -4.74
N ALA A 204 16.82 -20.90 -4.36
CA ALA A 204 17.98 -20.99 -3.48
C ALA A 204 17.61 -21.59 -2.11
N LEU A 205 16.50 -21.16 -1.52
CA LEU A 205 16.01 -21.73 -0.26
C LEU A 205 15.67 -23.21 -0.38
N ASP A 206 15.10 -23.64 -1.50
CA ASP A 206 14.74 -25.03 -1.75
C ASP A 206 15.97 -25.92 -1.90
N LEU A 207 16.96 -25.46 -2.68
CA LEU A 207 18.26 -26.15 -2.83
C LEU A 207 19.01 -26.27 -1.50
N GLU A 208 18.85 -25.30 -0.60
CA GLU A 208 19.44 -25.32 0.75
C GLU A 208 18.61 -26.14 1.76
N GLY A 209 17.45 -26.71 1.37
CA GLY A 209 16.55 -27.42 2.29
C GLY A 209 15.88 -26.51 3.34
N ARG A 210 15.82 -25.20 3.06
CA ARG A 210 15.32 -24.15 3.95
C ARG A 210 13.96 -23.59 3.53
N LEU A 211 13.46 -23.97 2.36
CA LEU A 211 12.12 -23.59 1.92
C LEU A 211 11.08 -24.32 2.77
N LYS A 212 10.28 -23.56 3.53
CA LYS A 212 9.21 -24.15 4.35
C LYS A 212 7.98 -24.41 3.49
N HIS A 213 7.68 -25.68 3.25
CA HIS A 213 6.39 -26.07 2.67
C HIS A 213 5.25 -25.77 3.67
N PRO A 214 4.10 -25.27 3.21
CA PRO A 214 3.53 -25.39 1.86
C PRO A 214 4.05 -24.43 0.77
N SER A 215 5.01 -23.53 1.04
CA SER A 215 5.55 -22.64 0.00
C SER A 215 5.95 -23.38 -1.29
N VAL A 216 5.61 -22.80 -2.44
CA VAL A 216 5.89 -23.35 -3.77
C VAL A 216 6.66 -22.37 -4.64
N ILE A 217 7.46 -22.90 -5.55
CA ILE A 217 8.20 -22.12 -6.54
C ILE A 217 7.29 -21.89 -7.76
N GLY A 218 6.77 -20.67 -7.90
CA GLY A 218 5.87 -20.26 -8.99
C GLY A 218 6.55 -19.90 -10.31
#